data_AF-A0A0M4FXR6-F1
#
_entry.id   AF-A0A0M4FXR6-F1
#
_cell.length_a   1.000
_cell.length_b   1.000
_cell.length_c   1.000
_cell.angle_alpha   90.00
_cell.angle_beta   90.00
_cell.angle_gamma   90.00
#
_symmetry.space_group_name_H-M   'P 1'
#
loop_
_entity.id
_entity.type
_entity.pdbx_description
1 polymer ?
#
loop_
_entity_poly.entity_id
_entity_poly.type
_entity_poly.pdbx_seq_one_letter_code
_entity_poly.pdbx_strand_id
1 'polypeptide(L)'
;MVQLSVDEKASRKFSNFFGHIIQEQIKTYYNPDFLIHFDTKSYSFCFLENEIIISTIEGERIADINRVDYKELIPDFFLTSLLALDYAPSRVKRYKKIGVERLRLELADELRLGGITAKNANANAIWNDYQMKIKISPTFHMEIK
;
A
#
# COMPACT_ATOMS: atom_id res chain seq x y z
N MET A 1 23.66 31.41 11.60
CA MET A 1 23.95 29.97 11.44
C MET A 1 24.94 29.83 10.30
N VAL A 2 26.02 29.07 10.49
CA VAL A 2 26.99 28.78 9.41
C VAL A 2 26.42 27.63 8.57
N GLN A 3 26.32 27.83 7.26
CA GLN A 3 25.88 26.81 6.32
C GLN A 3 27.12 26.20 5.66
N LEU A 4 27.41 24.94 5.98
CA LEU A 4 28.55 24.18 5.43
C LEU A 4 28.11 23.40 4.19
N SER A 5 28.95 23.34 3.17
CA SER A 5 28.77 22.47 2.00
C SER A 5 29.31 21.07 2.27
N VAL A 6 28.67 20.04 1.72
CA VAL A 6 29.11 18.64 1.85
C VAL A 6 29.97 18.24 0.66
N ASP A 7 31.14 17.70 0.93
CA ASP A 7 32.06 17.17 -0.08
C ASP A 7 31.64 15.77 -0.56
N GLU A 8 31.87 15.44 -1.83
CA GLU A 8 31.49 14.16 -2.43
C GLU A 8 32.15 12.96 -1.72
N LYS A 9 33.39 13.12 -1.24
CA LYS A 9 34.11 12.09 -0.48
C LYS A 9 33.42 11.77 0.84
N ALA A 10 32.83 12.78 1.48
CA ALA A 10 32.05 12.59 2.70
C ALA A 10 30.77 11.81 2.40
N SER A 11 30.04 12.16 1.32
CA SER A 11 28.85 11.44 0.87
C SER A 11 29.13 9.97 0.54
N ARG A 12 30.19 9.67 -0.22
CA ARG A 12 30.56 8.27 -0.53
C ARG A 12 30.91 7.47 0.72
N LYS A 13 31.67 8.06 1.66
CA LYS A 13 31.98 7.40 2.93
C LYS A 13 30.71 7.14 3.75
N PHE A 14 29.80 8.10 3.81
CA PHE A 14 28.52 7.93 4.48
C PHE A 14 27.74 6.76 3.87
N SER A 15 27.58 6.71 2.55
CA SER A 15 26.91 5.59 1.88
C SER A 15 27.58 4.24 2.17
N ASN A 16 28.90 4.18 2.26
CA ASN A 16 29.60 2.94 2.60
C ASN A 16 29.37 2.53 4.07
N PHE A 17 29.37 3.48 5.00
CA PHE A 17 29.13 3.20 6.42
C PHE A 17 27.70 2.75 6.70
N PHE A 18 26.72 3.45 6.12
CA PHE A 18 25.30 3.24 6.43
C PHE A 18 24.55 2.42 5.37
N GLY A 19 25.17 2.12 4.23
CA GLY A 19 24.52 1.44 3.10
C GLY A 19 23.94 0.07 3.47
N HIS A 20 24.64 -0.70 4.30
CA HIS A 20 24.12 -1.99 4.79
C HIS A 20 22.87 -1.82 5.67
N ILE A 21 22.85 -0.80 6.53
CA ILE A 21 21.68 -0.48 7.39
C ILE A 21 20.49 -0.09 6.50
N ILE A 22 20.74 0.73 5.47
CA ILE A 22 19.72 1.13 4.50
C ILE A 22 19.16 -0.11 3.77
N GLN A 23 20.02 -1.02 3.32
CA GLN A 23 19.60 -2.25 2.64
C GLN A 23 18.76 -3.15 3.54
N GLU A 24 19.16 -3.35 4.80
CA GLU A 24 18.37 -4.12 5.75
C GLU A 24 17.02 -3.47 6.03
N GLN A 25 16.98 -2.14 6.18
CA GLN A 25 15.73 -1.42 6.34
C GLN A 25 14.80 -1.59 5.13
N ILE A 26 15.35 -1.50 3.91
CA ILE A 26 14.59 -1.71 2.66
C ILE A 26 13.93 -3.08 2.63
N LYS A 27 14.64 -4.13 3.04
CA LYS A 27 14.10 -5.50 3.08
C LYS A 27 12.91 -5.63 4.02
N THR A 28 12.83 -4.82 5.09
CA THR A 28 11.69 -4.86 6.02
C THR A 28 10.37 -4.40 5.39
N TYR A 29 10.42 -3.65 4.28
CA TYR A 29 9.22 -3.24 3.54
C TYR A 29 8.68 -4.29 2.57
N TYR A 30 9.36 -5.43 2.44
CA TYR A 30 8.80 -6.56 1.70
C TYR A 30 7.70 -7.23 2.51
N ASN A 31 6.49 -7.26 1.96
CA ASN A 31 5.31 -7.87 2.55
C ASN A 31 4.81 -9.00 1.63
N PRO A 32 5.11 -10.27 1.94
CA PRO A 32 4.69 -11.40 1.11
C PRO A 32 3.17 -11.63 1.15
N ASP A 33 2.47 -11.17 2.18
CA ASP A 33 1.01 -11.33 2.32
C ASP A 33 0.23 -10.40 1.39
N PHE A 34 0.91 -9.39 0.85
CA PHE A 34 0.33 -8.42 -0.08
C PHE A 34 1.25 -8.19 -1.28
N LEU A 35 1.42 -9.26 -2.06
CA LEU A 35 2.16 -9.27 -3.32
C LEU A 35 1.21 -9.32 -4.51
N ILE A 36 1.37 -8.39 -5.46
CA ILE A 36 0.55 -8.29 -6.65
C ILE A 36 1.42 -8.37 -7.89
N HIS A 37 1.03 -9.20 -8.85
CA HIS A 37 1.76 -9.39 -10.09
C HIS A 37 1.05 -8.68 -11.24
N PHE A 38 1.77 -7.79 -11.92
CA PHE A 38 1.35 -7.14 -13.15
C PHE A 38 2.38 -7.42 -14.24
N ASP A 39 2.00 -8.25 -15.21
CA ASP A 39 2.84 -8.64 -16.36
C ASP A 39 4.27 -9.07 -15.95
N THR A 40 5.25 -8.18 -16.12
CA THR A 40 6.68 -8.44 -15.87
C THR A 40 7.16 -7.93 -14.51
N LYS A 41 6.31 -7.27 -13.72
CA LYS A 41 6.69 -6.68 -12.43
C LYS A 41 5.78 -7.17 -11.31
N SER A 42 6.35 -7.27 -10.12
CA SER A 42 5.59 -7.55 -8.92
C SER A 42 5.67 -6.36 -7.97
N TYR A 43 4.60 -6.13 -7.21
CA TYR A 43 4.49 -5.01 -6.30
C TYR A 43 4.11 -5.54 -4.93
N SER A 44 4.95 -5.25 -3.94
CA SER A 44 4.72 -5.60 -2.54
C SER A 44 4.28 -4.35 -1.80
N PHE A 45 3.16 -4.44 -1.07
CA PHE A 45 2.61 -3.32 -0.33
C PHE A 45 2.83 -3.51 1.16
N CYS A 46 3.58 -2.61 1.78
CA CYS A 46 3.73 -2.52 3.22
C CYS A 46 2.86 -1.39 3.75
N PHE A 47 1.87 -1.74 4.57
CA PHE A 47 0.89 -0.82 5.14
C PHE A 47 1.39 -0.32 6.49
N LEU A 48 1.94 0.90 6.52
CA LEU A 48 2.36 1.57 7.75
C LEU A 48 1.18 2.37 8.31
N GLU A 49 1.39 3.02 9.46
CA GLU A 49 0.35 3.77 10.18
C GLU A 49 -0.24 4.91 9.33
N ASN A 50 0.61 5.69 8.65
CA ASN A 50 0.19 6.88 7.93
C ASN A 50 0.40 6.81 6.41
N GLU A 51 1.17 5.83 5.96
CA GLU A 51 1.66 5.74 4.60
C GLU A 51 1.73 4.29 4.13
N ILE A 52 1.89 4.12 2.83
CA ILE A 52 2.06 2.83 2.19
C ILE A 52 3.39 2.86 1.47
N ILE A 53 4.22 1.86 1.75
CA ILE A 53 5.47 1.65 1.02
C ILE A 53 5.23 0.58 -0.03
N ILE A 54 5.39 0.96 -1.29
CA ILE A 54 5.26 0.06 -2.44
C ILE A 54 6.65 -0.30 -2.93
N SER A 55 7.02 -1.56 -2.75
CA SER A 55 8.28 -2.12 -3.27
C SER A 55 8.03 -2.72 -4.65
N THR A 56 8.71 -2.20 -5.67
CA THR A 56 8.73 -2.81 -7.00
C THR A 56 9.76 -3.93 -7.02
N ILE A 57 9.33 -5.12 -7.42
CA ILE A 57 10.13 -6.34 -7.42
C ILE A 57 10.36 -6.79 -8.86
N GLU A 58 11.64 -6.93 -9.20
CA GLU A 58 12.12 -7.45 -10.48
C GLU A 58 13.00 -8.68 -10.22
N GLY A 59 12.47 -9.87 -10.53
CA GLY A 59 13.07 -11.13 -10.13
C GLY A 59 13.11 -11.28 -8.60
N GLU A 60 14.30 -11.43 -8.03
CA GLU A 60 14.53 -11.58 -6.58
C GLU A 60 15.02 -10.29 -5.91
N ARG A 61 14.85 -9.13 -6.55
CA ARG A 61 15.37 -7.85 -6.06
C ARG A 61 14.26 -6.82 -5.93
N ILE A 62 14.31 -6.04 -4.85
CA ILE A 62 13.57 -4.78 -4.74
C ILE A 62 14.31 -3.77 -5.62
N ALA A 63 13.71 -3.43 -6.75
CA ALA A 63 14.29 -2.52 -7.74
C ALA A 63 13.98 -1.06 -7.44
N ASP A 64 12.84 -0.79 -6.80
CA ASP A 64 12.39 0.57 -6.48
C ASP A 64 11.45 0.56 -5.26
N ILE A 65 11.36 1.71 -4.57
CA ILE A 65 10.45 1.93 -3.45
C ILE A 65 9.76 3.28 -3.61
N ASN A 66 8.43 3.25 -3.58
CA ASN A 66 7.60 4.46 -3.61
C ASN A 66 6.77 4.58 -2.34
N ARG A 67 6.66 5.81 -1.84
CA ARG A 67 5.72 6.14 -0.77
C ARG A 67 4.43 6.68 -1.36
N VAL A 68 3.31 6.18 -0.86
CA VAL A 68 1.97 6.57 -1.31
C VAL A 68 1.07 6.78 -0.09
N ASP A 69 0.20 7.79 -0.15
CA ASP A 69 -0.79 8.01 0.90
C ASP A 69 -2.01 7.09 0.72
N TYR A 70 -2.69 6.73 1.81
CA TYR A 70 -3.92 5.91 1.72
C TYR A 70 -5.01 6.54 0.84
N LYS A 71 -5.03 7.87 0.68
CA LYS A 71 -5.99 8.56 -0.19
C LYS A 71 -5.74 8.29 -1.67
N GLU A 72 -4.50 8.01 -2.06
CA GLU A 72 -4.16 7.66 -3.45
C GLU A 72 -4.56 6.21 -3.75
N LEU A 73 -4.26 5.28 -2.85
CA LEU A 73 -4.66 3.87 -3.02
C LEU A 73 -6.16 3.66 -2.86
N ILE A 74 -6.80 4.38 -1.93
CA ILE A 74 -8.23 4.28 -1.58
C ILE A 74 -8.93 5.61 -1.91
N PRO A 75 -9.17 5.89 -3.20
CA PRO A 75 -9.71 7.16 -3.64
C PRO A 75 -11.21 7.31 -3.33
N ASP A 76 -11.67 8.56 -3.29
CA ASP A 76 -13.07 8.88 -2.94
C ASP A 76 -14.08 8.25 -3.88
N PHE A 77 -13.74 8.09 -5.17
CA PHE A 77 -14.61 7.44 -6.14
C PHE A 77 -14.82 5.96 -5.80
N PHE A 78 -13.78 5.26 -5.31
CA PHE A 78 -13.89 3.86 -4.88
C PHE A 78 -14.81 3.75 -3.69
N LEU A 79 -14.62 4.60 -2.67
CA LEU A 79 -15.45 4.62 -1.47
C LEU A 79 -16.91 4.94 -1.80
N THR A 80 -17.15 5.90 -2.69
CA THR A 80 -18.49 6.26 -3.15
C THR A 80 -19.14 5.11 -3.91
N SER A 81 -18.40 4.44 -4.79
CA SER A 81 -18.87 3.26 -5.53
C SER A 81 -19.19 2.11 -4.58
N LEU A 82 -18.38 1.91 -3.53
CA LEU A 82 -18.57 0.86 -2.54
C LEU A 82 -19.84 1.07 -1.73
N LEU A 83 -20.10 2.33 -1.36
CA LEU A 83 -21.34 2.70 -0.70
C LEU A 83 -22.55 2.63 -1.64
N ALA A 84 -22.37 2.84 -2.94
CA ALA A 84 -23.47 2.76 -3.91
C ALA A 84 -23.97 1.33 -4.14
N LEU A 85 -23.21 0.29 -3.78
CA LEU A 85 -23.63 -1.11 -3.95
C LEU A 85 -24.92 -1.42 -3.16
N ASP A 86 -25.94 -1.90 -3.87
CA ASP A 86 -27.22 -2.32 -3.26
C ASP A 86 -27.03 -3.48 -2.27
N TYR A 87 -26.07 -4.37 -2.54
CA TYR A 87 -25.75 -5.53 -1.73
C TYR A 87 -24.61 -5.30 -0.73
N ALA A 88 -24.13 -4.06 -0.53
CA ALA A 88 -23.11 -3.80 0.48
C ALA A 88 -23.55 -4.30 1.88
N PRO A 89 -22.64 -4.90 2.67
CA PRO A 89 -22.93 -5.30 4.04
C PRO A 89 -23.46 -4.13 4.87
N SER A 90 -24.35 -4.41 5.82
CA SER A 90 -24.97 -3.39 6.68
C SER A 90 -23.92 -2.51 7.40
N ARG A 91 -22.81 -3.12 7.83
CA ARG A 91 -21.68 -2.41 8.46
C ARG A 91 -21.03 -1.40 7.51
N VAL A 92 -20.83 -1.73 6.23
CA VAL A 92 -20.33 -0.79 5.22
C VAL A 92 -21.36 0.31 4.94
N LYS A 93 -22.65 -0.05 4.84
CA LYS A 93 -23.73 0.93 4.61
C LYS A 93 -23.82 1.99 5.71
N ARG A 94 -23.39 1.70 6.94
CA ARG A 94 -23.36 2.70 8.03
C ARG A 94 -22.49 3.91 7.69
N TYR A 95 -21.42 3.72 6.91
CA TYR A 95 -20.53 4.81 6.52
C TYR A 95 -21.19 5.83 5.58
N LYS A 96 -22.35 5.53 4.97
CA LYS A 96 -23.16 6.55 4.26
C LYS A 96 -23.55 7.72 5.15
N LYS A 97 -23.77 7.47 6.45
CA LYS A 97 -24.18 8.49 7.43
C LYS A 97 -22.99 9.12 8.16
N ILE A 98 -21.87 8.40 8.22
CA ILE A 98 -20.69 8.78 9.01
C ILE A 98 -19.65 9.52 8.15
N GLY A 99 -19.57 9.21 6.86
CA GLY A 99 -18.66 9.83 5.90
C GLY A 99 -17.60 8.86 5.37
N VAL A 100 -17.14 9.13 4.14
CA VAL A 100 -16.15 8.32 3.42
C VAL A 100 -14.78 8.29 4.10
N GLU A 101 -14.39 9.37 4.79
CA GLU A 101 -13.13 9.44 5.55
C GLU A 101 -13.02 8.32 6.60
N ARG A 102 -14.10 8.07 7.34
CA ARG A 102 -14.12 7.00 8.35
C ARG A 102 -14.05 5.62 7.72
N LEU A 103 -14.63 5.44 6.53
CA LEU A 103 -14.53 4.19 5.79
C LEU A 103 -13.10 3.97 5.28
N ARG A 104 -12.42 5.03 4.83
CA ARG A 104 -11.01 4.94 4.42
C ARG A 104 -10.12 4.50 5.58
N LEU A 105 -10.34 5.07 6.77
CA LEU A 105 -9.59 4.68 7.97
C LEU A 105 -9.84 3.22 8.35
N GLU A 106 -11.09 2.73 8.31
CA GLU A 106 -11.38 1.31 8.53
C GLU A 106 -10.64 0.43 7.51
N LEU A 107 -10.70 0.76 6.22
CA LEU A 107 -9.99 0.02 5.19
C LEU A 107 -8.47 0.03 5.40
N ALA A 108 -7.89 1.16 5.79
CA ALA A 108 -6.48 1.29 6.11
C ALA A 108 -6.08 0.41 7.31
N ASP A 109 -6.89 0.42 8.37
CA ASP A 109 -6.67 -0.44 9.53
C ASP A 109 -6.78 -1.92 9.17
N GLU A 110 -7.76 -2.29 8.36
CA GLU A 110 -7.94 -3.68 7.93
C GLU A 110 -6.83 -4.16 6.99
N LEU A 111 -6.24 -3.29 6.16
CA LEU A 111 -5.04 -3.61 5.39
C LEU A 111 -3.83 -3.81 6.30
N ARG A 112 -3.64 -2.93 7.29
CA ARG A 112 -2.53 -2.98 8.23
C ARG A 112 -2.59 -4.18 9.17
N LEU A 113 -3.79 -4.55 9.61
CA LEU A 113 -4.03 -5.66 10.53
C LEU A 113 -4.18 -7.01 9.81
N GLY A 114 -4.12 -7.04 8.48
CA GLY A 114 -4.28 -8.27 7.69
C GLY A 114 -5.73 -8.79 7.59
N GLY A 115 -6.72 -7.96 7.91
CA GLY A 115 -8.14 -8.23 7.62
C GLY A 115 -8.45 -8.23 6.12
N ILE A 116 -7.61 -7.54 5.33
CA ILE A 116 -7.61 -7.57 3.86
C ILE A 116 -6.32 -8.25 3.36
N THR A 117 -6.46 -9.32 2.59
CA THR A 117 -5.33 -10.14 2.09
C THR A 117 -5.36 -10.33 0.59
N ALA A 118 -4.19 -10.34 -0.06
CA ALA A 118 -4.08 -10.54 -1.51
C ALA A 118 -3.72 -11.99 -1.87
N LYS A 119 -4.47 -12.98 -1.32
CA LYS A 119 -4.18 -14.43 -1.46
C LYS A 119 -4.03 -14.93 -2.91
N ASN A 120 -4.45 -14.15 -3.90
CA ASN A 120 -4.31 -14.47 -5.32
C ASN A 120 -3.47 -13.38 -6.01
N ALA A 121 -2.44 -13.82 -6.74
CA ALA A 121 -1.49 -13.01 -7.51
C ALA A 121 -2.09 -11.94 -8.46
N ASN A 122 -3.39 -12.01 -8.76
CA ASN A 122 -4.06 -11.26 -9.82
C ASN A 122 -4.69 -9.94 -9.35
N ALA A 123 -3.97 -9.18 -8.52
CA ALA A 123 -4.39 -7.89 -7.96
C ALA A 123 -5.74 -7.89 -7.24
N ASN A 124 -6.21 -9.04 -6.73
CA ASN A 124 -7.48 -9.12 -6.00
C ASN A 124 -7.19 -9.29 -4.51
N ALA A 125 -7.54 -8.28 -3.74
CA ALA A 125 -7.56 -8.30 -2.28
C ALA A 125 -8.94 -8.76 -1.78
N ILE A 126 -8.95 -9.56 -0.73
CA ILE A 126 -10.16 -10.15 -0.14
C ILE A 126 -10.35 -9.57 1.26
N TRP A 127 -11.50 -8.94 1.49
CA TRP A 127 -11.95 -8.47 2.79
C TRP A 127 -12.99 -9.45 3.36
N ASN A 128 -12.50 -10.47 4.07
CA ASN A 128 -13.31 -11.66 4.41
C ASN A 128 -14.49 -11.33 5.33
N ASP A 129 -14.26 -10.51 6.36
CA ASP A 129 -15.28 -10.11 7.34
C ASP A 129 -16.50 -9.42 6.71
N TYR A 130 -16.29 -8.88 5.51
CA TYR A 130 -17.30 -8.17 4.76
C TYR A 130 -17.71 -8.92 3.48
N GLN A 131 -17.12 -10.09 3.20
CA GLN A 131 -17.33 -10.88 1.99
C GLN A 131 -17.13 -10.07 0.70
N MET A 132 -16.19 -9.13 0.71
CA MET A 132 -15.91 -8.25 -0.43
C MET A 132 -14.60 -8.62 -1.12
N LYS A 133 -14.59 -8.48 -2.45
CA LYS A 133 -13.38 -8.56 -3.26
C LYS A 133 -13.10 -7.18 -3.82
N ILE A 134 -11.90 -6.69 -3.55
CA ILE A 134 -11.41 -5.41 -4.01
C ILE A 134 -10.28 -5.69 -4.97
N LYS A 135 -10.32 -5.09 -6.15
CA LYS A 135 -9.25 -5.20 -7.12
C LYS A 135 -8.35 -3.97 -7.03
N ILE A 136 -7.05 -4.16 -7.10
CA ILE A 136 -6.10 -3.06 -7.32
C ILE A 136 -5.93 -2.93 -8.83
N SER A 137 -6.23 -1.74 -9.34
CA SER A 137 -6.12 -1.44 -10.76
C SER A 137 -4.65 -1.32 -11.17
N PRO A 138 -4.35 -1.41 -12.49
CA PRO A 138 -3.00 -1.20 -13.00
C PRO A 138 -2.42 0.19 -12.67
N THR A 139 -3.28 1.16 -12.36
CA THR A 139 -2.92 2.51 -11.92
C THR A 139 -2.80 2.63 -10.39
N PHE A 140 -2.68 1.52 -9.67
CA PHE A 140 -2.46 1.46 -8.22
C PHE A 140 -3.53 2.13 -7.35
N HIS A 141 -4.80 1.96 -7.72
CA HIS A 141 -5.93 2.34 -6.88
C HIS A 141 -6.91 1.18 -6.72
N MET A 142 -7.76 1.22 -5.69
CA MET A 142 -8.79 0.20 -5.47
C MET A 142 -10.03 0.40 -6.36
N GLU A 143 -10.58 -0.69 -6.88
CA GLU A 143 -11.83 -0.78 -7.61
C GLU A 143 -12.64 -2.00 -7.15
N ILE A 144 -13.95 -2.00 -7.42
CA ILE A 144 -14.86 -3.08 -7.03
C ILE A 144 -14.94 -4.07 -8.19
N LYS A 145 -14.89 -5.37 -7.88
CA LYS A 145 -15.00 -6.45 -8.85
C LYS A 145 -16.34 -7.17 -8.77
#